data_AF-A0A918PEC4-F1
#
_entry.id   AF-A0A918PEC4-F1
#
_cell.length_a   1.000
_cell.length_b   1.000
_cell.length_c   1.000
_cell.angle_alpha   90.00
_cell.angle_beta   90.00
_cell.angle_gamma   90.00
#
_symmetry.space_group_name_H-M   'P 1'
#
loop_
_entity.id
_entity.type
_entity.pdbx_description
1 polymer ?
#
loop_
_entity_poly.entity_id
_entity_poly.type
_entity_poly.pdbx_seq_one_letter_code
_entity_poly.pdbx_strand_id
1 'polypeptide(L)'
;MGPPGAGVRAPRRADAALFHGRRAESDEVARALAAERRVTVVGPSGSGKSSLALAGVAPRLRAEGAQVAVLRPTPGSAPLNVFAAALLPLLEPGLVETERPDRTAELAEVLRRHGPADMVARLLHLRRGSRLLVVVDQFEEILGLDPAAVDEFADLLTGDTLPDTVRVLITLRADFLEPVLAHPRLGPEIGGHLHALAPPDPQRLREIVTVTRPCQRRPGRARRPGLGHVRAAGGRGGGQAAVHPARPGPGRQSRAHPADGTAHRTGRRGVACRATPRRDPAAGDLPPS
;
A
#
# COMPACT_ATOMS: atom_id res chain seq x y z
N MET A 1 -23.96 -14.38 11.43
CA MET A 1 -22.62 -14.24 10.81
C MET A 1 -22.73 -13.25 9.66
N GLY A 2 -21.82 -12.28 9.55
CA GLY A 2 -21.62 -11.52 8.32
C GLY A 2 -20.56 -12.21 7.43
N PRO A 3 -20.51 -11.92 6.12
CA PRO A 3 -19.44 -12.44 5.26
C PRO A 3 -18.08 -11.80 5.63
N PRO A 4 -16.96 -12.52 5.43
CA PRO A 4 -15.62 -12.03 5.75
C PRO A 4 -15.15 -10.90 4.83
N GLY A 5 -14.04 -10.25 5.22
CA GLY A 5 -13.55 -9.02 4.61
C GLY A 5 -13.24 -9.08 3.12
N ALA A 6 -13.45 -7.96 2.43
CA ALA A 6 -13.15 -7.81 1.01
C ALA A 6 -11.62 -7.78 0.77
N GLY A 7 -11.06 -8.92 0.38
CA GLY A 7 -9.67 -9.00 -0.07
C GLY A 7 -9.39 -8.04 -1.23
N VAL A 8 -8.25 -7.36 -1.19
CA VAL A 8 -7.85 -6.36 -2.21
C VAL A 8 -7.60 -7.08 -3.54
N ARG A 9 -8.54 -6.94 -4.48
CA ARG A 9 -8.39 -7.46 -5.84
C ARG A 9 -7.24 -6.75 -6.55
N ALA A 10 -6.40 -7.51 -7.24
CA ALA A 10 -5.44 -6.96 -8.18
C ALA A 10 -6.15 -6.07 -9.22
N PRO A 11 -5.63 -4.88 -9.54
CA PRO A 11 -6.28 -3.95 -10.46
C PRO A 11 -6.37 -4.53 -11.87
N ARG A 12 -7.52 -4.37 -12.50
CA ARG A 12 -7.79 -4.82 -13.87
C ARG A 12 -7.32 -3.75 -14.86
N ARG A 13 -7.09 -4.14 -16.12
CA ARG A 13 -6.81 -3.20 -17.22
C ARG A 13 -7.88 -2.09 -17.40
N ALA A 14 -9.07 -2.25 -16.83
CA ALA A 14 -10.14 -1.26 -16.81
C ALA A 14 -9.86 -0.05 -15.89
N ASP A 15 -9.07 -0.21 -14.82
CA ASP A 15 -8.91 0.83 -13.80
C ASP A 15 -8.11 2.05 -14.31
N ALA A 16 -7.33 1.87 -15.39
CA ALA A 16 -6.67 2.95 -16.11
C ALA A 16 -7.66 3.98 -16.73
N ALA A 17 -8.91 3.59 -16.96
CA ALA A 17 -9.96 4.48 -17.46
C ALA A 17 -10.57 5.37 -16.36
N LEU A 18 -10.36 5.06 -15.08
CA LEU A 18 -10.84 5.86 -13.94
C LEU A 18 -9.78 6.84 -13.40
N PHE A 19 -8.53 6.74 -13.89
CA PHE A 19 -7.39 7.57 -13.47
C PHE A 19 -7.41 8.97 -14.12
N HIS A 20 -8.45 9.75 -13.84
CA HIS A 20 -8.58 11.11 -14.35
C HIS A 20 -7.72 12.11 -13.55
N GLY A 21 -6.90 12.88 -14.27
CA GLY A 21 -6.31 14.12 -13.77
C GLY A 21 -4.93 14.05 -13.09
N ARG A 22 -4.35 12.87 -12.85
CA ARG A 22 -3.01 12.70 -12.24
C ARG A 22 -1.90 12.24 -13.22
N ARG A 23 -2.01 12.65 -14.49
CA ARG A 23 -1.07 12.18 -15.54
C ARG A 23 0.34 12.72 -15.31
N ALA A 24 0.48 14.03 -15.11
CA ALA A 24 1.77 14.70 -14.95
C ALA A 24 2.59 14.14 -13.79
N GLU A 25 1.99 13.92 -12.62
CA GLU A 25 2.66 13.33 -11.45
C GLU A 25 3.11 11.89 -11.73
N SER A 26 2.33 11.13 -12.52
CA SER A 26 2.72 9.78 -12.95
C SER A 26 3.84 9.79 -13.99
N ASP A 27 3.89 10.81 -14.86
CA ASP A 27 4.97 11.01 -15.84
C ASP A 27 6.26 11.49 -15.15
N GLU A 28 6.14 12.29 -14.09
CA GLU A 28 7.25 12.71 -13.21
C GLU A 28 7.83 11.52 -12.44
N VAL A 29 7.00 10.77 -11.70
CA VAL A 29 7.47 9.60 -10.92
C VAL A 29 8.02 8.49 -11.83
N ALA A 30 7.47 8.28 -13.03
CA ALA A 30 8.03 7.35 -14.00
C ALA A 30 9.42 7.80 -14.50
N ARG A 31 9.64 9.10 -14.76
CA ARG A 31 10.96 9.64 -15.14
C ARG A 31 11.95 9.59 -13.97
N ALA A 32 11.50 9.84 -12.74
CA ALA A 32 12.34 9.68 -11.55
C ALA A 32 12.83 8.22 -11.40
N LEU A 33 11.95 7.23 -11.59
CA LEU A 33 12.32 5.80 -11.59
C LEU A 33 13.16 5.36 -12.80
N ALA A 34 13.34 6.21 -13.82
CA ALA A 34 14.26 5.92 -14.92
C ALA A 34 15.72 6.21 -14.52
N ALA A 35 15.95 7.32 -13.80
CA ALA A 35 17.24 7.69 -13.23
C ALA A 35 17.54 6.92 -11.94
N GLU A 36 16.63 7.02 -10.95
CA GLU A 36 16.84 6.54 -9.59
C GLU A 36 16.39 5.10 -9.38
N ARG A 37 17.06 4.36 -8.48
CA ARG A 37 16.64 3.01 -8.09
C ARG A 37 15.31 3.01 -7.32
N ARG A 38 15.04 4.08 -6.56
CA ARG A 38 13.96 4.14 -5.55
C ARG A 38 13.29 5.50 -5.55
N VAL A 39 11.95 5.53 -5.49
CA VAL A 39 11.16 6.75 -5.32
C VAL A 39 10.05 6.49 -4.30
N THR A 40 9.89 7.42 -3.35
CA THR A 40 8.87 7.35 -2.30
C THR A 40 7.78 8.39 -2.55
N VAL A 41 6.57 7.93 -2.87
CA VAL A 41 5.39 8.79 -2.99
C VAL A 41 4.79 8.97 -1.59
N VAL A 42 4.92 10.17 -1.04
CA VAL A 42 4.45 10.50 0.32
C VAL A 42 3.18 11.36 0.24
N GLY A 43 2.20 11.10 1.10
CA GLY A 43 0.99 11.93 1.16
C GLY A 43 -0.05 11.40 2.15
N PRO A 44 -1.07 12.19 2.50
CA PRO A 44 -2.11 11.78 3.46
C PRO A 44 -2.91 10.57 2.97
N SER A 45 -3.72 9.96 3.84
CA SER A 45 -4.68 8.93 3.42
C SER A 45 -5.69 9.50 2.40
N GLY A 46 -6.17 8.67 1.47
CA GLY A 46 -7.09 9.10 0.40
C GLY A 46 -6.49 10.00 -0.70
N SER A 47 -5.23 10.43 -0.61
CA SER A 47 -4.55 11.25 -1.64
C SER A 47 -4.43 10.59 -3.02
N GLY A 48 -4.55 9.25 -3.07
CA GLY A 48 -4.49 8.46 -4.30
C GLY A 48 -3.13 7.81 -4.60
N LYS A 49 -2.22 7.70 -3.62
CA LYS A 49 -0.86 7.13 -3.81
C LYS A 49 -0.86 5.76 -4.50
N SER A 50 -1.63 4.81 -3.96
CA SER A 50 -1.78 3.45 -4.52
C SER A 50 -2.31 3.49 -5.96
N SER A 51 -3.27 4.36 -6.25
CA SER A 51 -3.80 4.58 -7.61
C SER A 51 -2.74 5.18 -8.55
N LEU A 52 -1.94 6.16 -8.09
CA LEU A 52 -0.83 6.73 -8.85
C LEU A 52 0.23 5.66 -9.14
N ALA A 53 0.60 4.83 -8.17
CA ALA A 53 1.56 3.77 -8.38
C ALA A 53 1.04 2.67 -9.32
N LEU A 54 -0.17 2.15 -9.08
CA LEU A 54 -0.68 0.95 -9.75
C LEU A 54 -1.43 1.21 -11.07
N ALA A 55 -2.10 2.37 -11.21
CA ALA A 55 -2.83 2.77 -12.42
C ALA A 55 -2.19 3.95 -13.17
N GLY A 56 -1.32 4.72 -12.52
CA GLY A 56 -0.53 5.78 -13.15
C GLY A 56 0.83 5.28 -13.68
N VAL A 57 1.75 4.94 -12.78
CA VAL A 57 3.17 4.67 -13.06
C VAL A 57 3.37 3.24 -13.59
N ALA A 58 2.86 2.22 -12.91
CA ALA A 58 3.06 0.82 -13.28
C ALA A 58 2.60 0.47 -14.72
N PRO A 59 1.50 1.02 -15.28
CA PRO A 59 1.15 0.78 -16.68
C PRO A 59 2.12 1.41 -17.70
N ARG A 60 2.80 2.52 -17.34
CA ARG A 60 3.81 3.16 -18.19
C ARG A 60 5.08 2.32 -18.27
N LEU A 61 5.63 1.96 -17.11
CA LEU A 61 6.83 1.11 -17.06
C LEU A 61 6.58 -0.28 -17.67
N ARG A 62 5.35 -0.83 -17.61
CA ARG A 62 4.96 -2.03 -18.37
C ARG A 62 5.01 -1.85 -19.89
N ALA A 63 4.67 -0.66 -20.41
CA ALA A 63 4.79 -0.36 -21.84
C ALA A 63 6.26 -0.24 -22.28
N GLU A 64 7.15 0.15 -21.36
CA GLU A 64 8.62 0.16 -21.52
C GLU A 64 9.27 -1.23 -21.29
N GLY A 65 8.47 -2.29 -21.15
CA GLY A 65 8.93 -3.67 -20.99
C GLY A 65 9.26 -4.12 -19.56
N ALA A 66 9.01 -3.28 -18.55
CA ALA A 66 9.19 -3.68 -17.16
C ALA A 66 8.13 -4.69 -16.70
N GLN A 67 8.54 -5.73 -15.98
CA GLN A 67 7.62 -6.50 -15.16
C GLN A 67 7.25 -5.69 -13.90
N VAL A 68 6.11 -5.99 -13.28
CA VAL A 68 5.66 -5.27 -12.08
C VAL A 68 5.17 -6.26 -11.04
N ALA A 69 5.90 -6.36 -9.93
CA ALA A 69 5.47 -6.98 -8.70
C ALA A 69 4.77 -5.95 -7.81
N VAL A 70 3.76 -6.38 -7.06
CA VAL A 70 3.08 -5.53 -6.06
C VAL A 70 3.27 -6.18 -4.71
N LEU A 71 3.99 -5.49 -3.84
CA LEU A 71 4.35 -5.89 -2.50
C LEU A 71 3.55 -5.07 -1.49
N ARG A 72 3.14 -5.70 -0.39
CA ARG A 72 2.50 -5.04 0.74
C ARG A 72 3.00 -5.66 2.04
N PRO A 73 3.66 -4.90 2.94
CA PRO A 73 4.03 -5.43 4.26
C PRO A 73 2.78 -5.94 4.98
N THR A 74 2.88 -7.10 5.61
CA THR A 74 1.75 -7.79 6.23
C THR A 74 2.17 -8.29 7.62
N PRO A 75 1.49 -7.88 8.71
CA PRO A 75 1.80 -8.35 10.05
C PRO A 75 1.89 -9.87 10.18
N GLY A 76 2.90 -10.34 10.91
CA GLY A 76 3.18 -11.78 11.09
C GLY A 76 3.72 -12.50 9.86
N SER A 77 4.08 -11.81 8.76
CA SER A 77 4.64 -12.41 7.55
C SER A 77 6.10 -12.01 7.35
N ALA A 78 6.98 -13.00 7.12
CA ALA A 78 8.39 -12.75 6.83
C ALA A 78 8.58 -11.95 5.52
N PRO A 79 9.54 -11.01 5.43
CA PRO A 79 9.76 -10.19 4.24
C PRO A 79 9.96 -10.99 2.96
N LEU A 80 10.76 -12.06 2.99
CA LEU A 80 10.94 -12.93 1.82
C LEU A 80 9.69 -13.74 1.44
N ASN A 81 8.76 -14.04 2.36
CA ASN A 81 7.46 -14.62 2.02
C ASN A 81 6.56 -13.57 1.33
N VAL A 82 6.59 -12.33 1.80
CA VAL A 82 5.85 -11.21 1.20
C VAL A 82 6.41 -10.86 -0.19
N PHE A 83 7.73 -10.97 -0.39
CA PHE A 83 8.36 -10.82 -1.71
C PHE A 83 8.06 -12.00 -2.64
N ALA A 84 8.08 -13.24 -2.14
CA ALA A 84 7.63 -14.42 -2.89
C ALA A 84 6.21 -14.24 -3.41
N ALA A 85 5.26 -13.83 -2.55
CA ALA A 85 3.88 -13.56 -2.94
C ALA A 85 3.74 -12.46 -4.02
N ALA A 86 4.63 -11.47 -4.02
CA ALA A 86 4.67 -10.41 -5.02
C ALA A 86 5.24 -10.86 -6.39
N LEU A 87 6.18 -11.83 -6.39
CA LEU A 87 6.76 -12.40 -7.62
C LEU A 87 5.92 -13.54 -8.21
N LEU A 88 5.21 -14.32 -7.38
CA LEU A 88 4.51 -15.54 -7.79
C LEU A 88 3.51 -15.32 -8.95
N PRO A 89 2.71 -14.23 -9.03
CA PRO A 89 1.84 -13.96 -10.18
C PRO A 89 2.57 -13.67 -11.51
N LEU A 90 3.86 -13.34 -11.46
CA LEU A 90 4.70 -13.15 -12.65
C LEU A 90 5.31 -14.48 -13.10
N LEU A 91 5.68 -15.36 -12.15
CA LEU A 91 6.24 -16.68 -12.43
C LEU A 91 5.15 -17.68 -12.86
N GLU A 92 4.05 -17.76 -12.12
CA GLU A 92 2.97 -18.73 -12.26
C GLU A 92 1.60 -18.02 -12.44
N PRO A 93 1.37 -17.30 -13.56
CA PRO A 93 0.19 -16.43 -13.76
C PRO A 93 -1.16 -17.17 -13.87
N GLY A 94 -1.15 -18.51 -13.84
CA GLY A 94 -2.36 -19.35 -13.82
C GLY A 94 -2.62 -20.07 -12.50
N LEU A 95 -1.79 -19.86 -11.46
CA LEU A 95 -1.84 -20.61 -10.21
C LEU A 95 -3.13 -20.40 -9.42
N VAL A 96 -3.72 -21.49 -8.94
CA VAL A 96 -5.01 -21.50 -8.22
C VAL A 96 -4.85 -20.85 -6.85
N GLU A 97 -5.83 -20.05 -6.44
CA GLU A 97 -5.81 -19.31 -5.16
C GLU A 97 -5.54 -20.20 -3.94
N THR A 98 -6.01 -21.46 -3.97
CA THR A 98 -5.82 -22.45 -2.89
C THR A 98 -4.39 -22.98 -2.77
N GLU A 99 -3.62 -22.96 -3.87
CA GLU A 99 -2.23 -23.48 -3.93
C GLU A 99 -1.21 -22.37 -3.61
N ARG A 100 -1.61 -21.09 -3.70
CA ARG A 100 -0.72 -19.95 -3.47
C ARG A 100 -0.03 -19.91 -2.11
N PRO A 101 -0.62 -20.30 -0.98
CA PRO A 101 0.10 -20.31 0.31
C PRO A 101 1.35 -21.19 0.26
N ASP A 102 1.19 -22.42 -0.23
CA ASP A 102 2.26 -23.42 -0.27
C ASP A 102 3.34 -23.03 -1.30
N ARG A 103 2.92 -22.64 -2.51
CA ARG A 103 3.84 -22.16 -3.56
C ARG A 103 4.57 -20.86 -3.17
N THR A 104 3.97 -20.02 -2.32
CA THR A 104 4.63 -18.84 -1.74
C THR A 104 5.71 -19.26 -0.74
N ALA A 105 5.44 -20.24 0.12
CA ALA A 105 6.41 -20.78 1.06
C ALA A 105 7.59 -21.47 0.34
N GLU A 106 7.30 -22.31 -0.67
CA GLU A 106 8.32 -22.92 -1.53
C GLU A 106 9.21 -21.87 -2.21
N LEU A 107 8.61 -20.82 -2.79
CA LEU A 107 9.36 -19.74 -3.44
C LEU A 107 10.18 -18.92 -2.44
N ALA A 108 9.70 -18.75 -1.20
CA ALA A 108 10.48 -18.11 -0.13
C ALA A 108 11.67 -18.97 0.33
N GLU A 109 11.54 -20.31 0.37
CA GLU A 109 12.67 -21.23 0.58
C GLU A 109 13.68 -21.16 -0.56
N VAL A 110 13.25 -20.95 -1.81
CA VAL A 110 14.17 -20.76 -2.95
C VAL A 110 14.87 -19.40 -2.85
N LEU A 111 14.14 -18.33 -2.53
CA LEU A 111 14.70 -16.98 -2.33
C LEU A 111 15.72 -16.92 -1.19
N ARG A 112 15.50 -17.64 -0.07
CA ARG A 112 16.47 -17.74 1.03
C ARG A 112 17.74 -18.54 0.69
N ARG A 113 17.67 -19.50 -0.24
CA ARG A 113 18.82 -20.33 -0.63
C ARG A 113 19.64 -19.79 -1.79
N HIS A 114 19.02 -19.03 -2.69
CA HIS A 114 19.65 -18.51 -3.92
C HIS A 114 19.69 -16.98 -4.01
N GLY A 115 19.10 -16.28 -3.04
CA GLY A 115 19.01 -14.83 -3.03
C GLY A 115 17.90 -14.26 -3.92
N PRO A 116 17.40 -13.04 -3.63
CA PRO A 116 16.48 -12.33 -4.50
C PRO A 116 17.01 -12.02 -5.90
N ALA A 117 18.32 -11.73 -6.03
CA ALA A 117 18.92 -11.32 -7.30
C ALA A 117 18.81 -12.40 -8.41
N ASP A 118 19.18 -13.65 -8.12
CA ASP A 118 19.08 -14.77 -9.07
C ASP A 118 17.63 -15.01 -9.51
N MET A 119 16.68 -14.91 -8.57
CA MET A 119 15.25 -15.07 -8.87
C MET A 119 14.74 -13.93 -9.76
N VAL A 120 15.15 -12.69 -9.52
CA VAL A 120 14.81 -11.53 -10.36
C VAL A 120 15.42 -11.68 -11.76
N ALA A 121 16.68 -12.08 -11.88
CA ALA A 121 17.34 -12.31 -13.17
C ALA A 121 16.62 -13.41 -13.98
N ARG A 122 16.29 -14.53 -13.32
CA ARG A 122 15.52 -15.63 -13.92
C ARG A 122 14.12 -15.19 -14.34
N LEU A 123 13.43 -14.41 -13.51
CA LEU A 123 12.11 -13.85 -13.82
C LEU A 123 12.16 -12.94 -15.05
N LEU A 124 13.13 -12.02 -15.12
CA LEU A 124 13.27 -11.11 -16.26
C LEU A 124 13.58 -11.86 -17.56
N HIS A 125 14.45 -12.87 -17.51
CA HIS A 125 14.70 -13.76 -18.64
C HIS A 125 13.42 -14.50 -19.10
N LEU A 126 12.72 -15.18 -18.19
CA LEU A 126 11.48 -15.93 -18.49
C LEU A 126 10.38 -15.04 -19.06
N ARG A 127 10.27 -13.80 -18.57
CA ARG A 127 9.25 -12.84 -19.01
C ARG A 127 9.68 -11.96 -20.19
N ARG A 128 10.92 -12.10 -20.67
CA ARG A 128 11.57 -11.21 -21.66
C ARG A 128 11.45 -9.73 -21.27
N GLY A 129 11.52 -9.45 -19.97
CA GLY A 129 11.40 -8.10 -19.40
C GLY A 129 12.76 -7.40 -19.28
N SER A 130 12.77 -6.08 -19.46
CA SER A 130 13.98 -5.27 -19.34
C SER A 130 14.34 -4.90 -17.89
N ARG A 131 13.31 -4.76 -17.04
CA ARG A 131 13.40 -4.27 -15.65
C ARG A 131 12.30 -4.89 -14.78
N LEU A 132 12.46 -4.88 -13.47
CA LEU A 132 11.39 -5.21 -12.50
C LEU A 132 11.04 -3.99 -11.67
N LEU A 133 9.79 -3.51 -11.74
CA LEU A 133 9.25 -2.58 -10.76
C LEU A 133 8.68 -3.38 -9.58
N VAL A 134 9.15 -3.10 -8.37
CA VAL A 134 8.52 -3.51 -7.11
C VAL A 134 7.74 -2.32 -6.58
N VAL A 135 6.41 -2.37 -6.64
CA VAL A 135 5.56 -1.37 -5.99
C VAL A 135 5.32 -1.82 -4.56
N VAL A 136 5.84 -1.10 -3.57
CA VAL A 136 5.61 -1.36 -2.15
C VAL A 136 4.50 -0.43 -1.68
N ASP A 137 3.28 -0.95 -1.60
CA ASP A 137 2.09 -0.16 -1.30
C ASP A 137 1.65 -0.30 0.16
N GLN A 138 1.32 0.84 0.81
CA GLN A 138 1.16 0.97 2.27
C GLN A 138 2.44 0.60 3.04
N PHE A 139 3.54 1.31 2.76
CA PHE A 139 4.82 1.07 3.43
C PHE A 139 4.75 1.27 4.94
N GLU A 140 3.89 2.17 5.43
CA GLU A 140 3.68 2.40 6.88
C GLU A 140 3.39 1.12 7.69
N GLU A 141 2.82 0.08 7.08
CA GLU A 141 2.51 -1.20 7.74
C GLU A 141 3.79 -1.96 8.19
N ILE A 142 4.97 -1.61 7.65
CA ILE A 142 6.26 -2.16 8.10
C ILE A 142 6.53 -1.84 9.58
N LEU A 143 6.04 -0.71 10.10
CA LEU A 143 6.27 -0.26 11.47
C LEU A 143 5.44 -1.06 12.50
N GLY A 144 4.53 -1.92 12.04
CA GLY A 144 3.79 -2.88 12.85
C GLY A 144 4.41 -4.29 12.89
N LEU A 145 5.62 -4.47 12.36
CA LEU A 145 6.34 -5.75 12.33
C LEU A 145 7.36 -5.86 13.48
N ASP A 146 7.80 -7.09 13.76
CA ASP A 146 8.93 -7.33 14.65
C ASP A 146 10.22 -6.66 14.10
N PRO A 147 11.08 -6.05 14.93
CA PRO A 147 12.23 -5.27 14.46
C PRO A 147 13.17 -6.02 13.50
N ALA A 148 13.34 -7.33 13.68
CA ALA A 148 14.15 -8.16 12.77
C ALA A 148 13.54 -8.25 11.35
N ALA A 149 12.21 -8.25 11.23
CA ALA A 149 11.51 -8.22 9.95
C ALA A 149 11.52 -6.82 9.31
N VAL A 150 11.57 -5.75 10.12
CA VAL A 150 11.80 -4.37 9.63
C VAL A 150 13.20 -4.25 9.02
N ASP A 151 14.21 -4.79 9.70
CA ASP A 151 15.59 -4.83 9.23
C ASP A 151 15.75 -5.70 7.97
N GLU A 152 15.18 -6.91 7.92
CA GLU A 152 15.20 -7.75 6.69
C GLU A 152 14.45 -7.09 5.53
N PHE A 153 13.34 -6.36 5.78
CA PHE A 153 12.69 -5.55 4.73
C PHE A 153 13.57 -4.40 4.25
N ALA A 154 14.34 -3.76 5.13
CA ALA A 154 15.30 -2.73 4.73
C ALA A 154 16.40 -3.35 3.86
N ASP A 155 17.05 -4.40 4.32
CA ASP A 155 18.14 -5.08 3.61
C ASP A 155 17.67 -5.61 2.24
N LEU A 156 16.42 -6.07 2.13
CA LEU A 156 15.78 -6.46 0.87
C LEU A 156 15.46 -5.29 -0.06
N LEU A 157 14.75 -4.26 0.41
CA LEU A 157 14.18 -3.20 -0.43
C LEU A 157 15.14 -2.02 -0.68
N THR A 158 16.19 -1.93 0.12
CA THR A 158 17.08 -0.77 0.16
C THR A 158 18.56 -1.08 0.04
N GLY A 159 19.04 -2.22 0.54
CA GLY A 159 20.42 -2.68 0.32
C GLY A 159 20.68 -3.26 -1.07
N ASP A 160 21.91 -3.70 -1.31
CA ASP A 160 22.40 -4.28 -2.58
C ASP A 160 21.80 -5.67 -2.92
N THR A 161 20.87 -6.18 -2.10
CA THR A 161 20.19 -7.47 -2.25
C THR A 161 19.38 -7.57 -3.56
N LEU A 162 18.96 -6.44 -4.14
CA LEU A 162 18.20 -6.37 -5.40
C LEU A 162 19.04 -5.75 -6.53
N PRO A 163 19.14 -6.41 -7.70
CA PRO A 163 20.05 -6.02 -8.77
C PRO A 163 19.61 -4.76 -9.51
N ASP A 164 20.54 -4.15 -10.25
CA ASP A 164 20.41 -2.90 -11.03
C ASP A 164 19.21 -2.82 -11.99
N THR A 165 18.65 -3.98 -12.36
CA THR A 165 17.42 -4.08 -13.16
C THR A 165 16.14 -3.81 -12.36
N VAL A 166 16.21 -3.70 -11.03
CA VAL A 166 15.06 -3.45 -10.16
C VAL A 166 14.84 -1.93 -9.97
N ARG A 167 13.57 -1.55 -9.84
CA ARG A 167 13.12 -0.22 -9.42
C ARG A 167 12.09 -0.37 -8.31
N VAL A 168 12.20 0.42 -7.25
CA VAL A 168 11.32 0.32 -6.07
C VAL A 168 10.47 1.59 -5.95
N LEU A 169 9.15 1.44 -6.05
CA LEU A 169 8.19 2.53 -5.88
C LEU A 169 7.44 2.35 -4.57
N ILE A 170 7.75 3.17 -3.57
CA ILE A 170 7.18 3.09 -2.23
C ILE A 170 5.98 4.06 -2.14
N THR A 171 4.87 3.62 -1.54
CA THR A 171 3.77 4.53 -1.14
C THR A 171 3.75 4.64 0.38
N LEU A 172 3.80 5.88 0.91
CA LEU A 172 3.91 6.14 2.36
C LEU A 172 2.93 7.22 2.82
N ARG A 173 2.25 7.00 3.95
CA ARG A 173 1.47 8.04 4.63
C ARG A 173 2.37 9.13 5.21
N ALA A 174 2.00 10.40 4.97
CA ALA A 174 2.73 11.56 5.49
C ALA A 174 2.90 11.50 7.02
N ASP A 175 1.84 11.09 7.73
CA ASP A 175 1.79 10.87 9.18
C ASP A 175 2.82 9.85 9.70
N PHE A 176 3.42 9.03 8.82
CA PHE A 176 4.42 8.02 9.15
C PHE A 176 5.81 8.35 8.56
N LEU A 177 5.99 9.48 7.87
CA LEU A 177 7.27 9.86 7.28
C LEU A 177 8.35 10.05 8.36
N GLU A 178 8.04 10.76 9.44
CA GLU A 178 8.99 10.99 10.55
C GLU A 178 9.40 9.68 11.26
N PRO A 179 8.48 8.78 11.68
CA PRO A 179 8.83 7.45 12.18
C PRO A 179 9.72 6.62 11.23
N VAL A 180 9.46 6.67 9.91
CA VAL A 180 10.29 5.95 8.93
C VAL A 180 11.68 6.59 8.79
N LEU A 181 11.77 7.93 8.76
CA LEU A 181 13.03 8.65 8.68
C LEU A 181 13.89 8.51 9.95
N ALA A 182 13.26 8.27 11.11
CA ALA A 182 13.95 8.00 12.37
C ALA A 182 14.51 6.57 12.47
N HIS A 183 14.10 5.63 11.62
CA HIS A 183 14.55 4.23 11.68
C HIS A 183 15.93 4.07 11.01
N PRO A 184 16.98 3.56 11.71
CA PRO A 184 18.36 3.64 11.24
C PRO A 184 18.64 3.10 9.84
N ARG A 185 18.02 1.97 9.45
CA ARG A 185 18.19 1.37 8.11
C ARG A 185 17.26 1.95 7.03
N LEU A 186 16.14 2.55 7.41
CA LEU A 186 15.11 2.99 6.45
C LEU A 186 15.22 4.47 6.11
N GLY A 187 15.61 5.30 7.08
CA GLY A 187 15.65 6.75 6.91
C GLY A 187 16.60 7.26 5.83
N PRO A 188 17.88 6.81 5.78
CA PRO A 188 18.82 7.22 4.73
C PRO A 188 18.31 6.88 3.32
N GLU A 189 17.64 5.73 3.22
CA GLU A 189 17.24 5.11 1.96
C GLU A 189 15.91 5.62 1.42
N ILE A 190 14.95 5.90 2.31
CA ILE A 190 13.63 6.41 1.92
C ILE A 190 13.67 7.93 1.69
N GLY A 191 14.55 8.65 2.40
CA GLY A 191 14.69 10.10 2.28
C GLY A 191 15.28 10.61 0.96
N GLY A 192 15.97 9.77 0.19
CA GLY A 192 16.70 10.19 -1.02
C GLY A 192 15.82 10.87 -2.09
N HIS A 193 14.69 10.26 -2.45
CA HIS A 193 13.79 10.78 -3.49
C HIS A 193 12.33 10.71 -3.06
N LEU A 194 11.89 11.75 -2.35
CA LEU A 194 10.50 11.96 -1.93
C LEU A 194 9.71 12.74 -2.99
N HIS A 195 8.59 12.19 -3.48
CA HIS A 195 7.61 12.91 -4.29
C HIS A 195 6.31 13.12 -3.48
N ALA A 196 5.98 14.38 -3.19
CA ALA A 196 4.88 14.74 -2.29
C ALA A 196 3.53 14.83 -3.04
N LEU A 197 2.62 13.90 -2.75
CA LEU A 197 1.29 13.83 -3.35
C LEU A 197 0.22 14.52 -2.48
N ALA A 198 -0.07 15.78 -2.81
CA ALA A 198 -1.19 16.53 -2.23
C ALA A 198 -2.54 15.80 -2.42
N PRO A 199 -3.56 16.03 -1.55
CA PRO A 199 -4.91 15.51 -1.75
C PRO A 199 -5.49 15.83 -3.13
N PRO A 200 -6.39 15.01 -3.70
CA PRO A 200 -7.17 15.42 -4.86
C PRO A 200 -8.04 16.64 -4.52
N ASP A 201 -8.16 17.55 -5.47
CA ASP A 201 -9.03 18.73 -5.40
C ASP A 201 -10.48 18.32 -5.00
N PRO A 202 -11.12 18.98 -4.01
CA PRO A 202 -12.52 18.75 -3.65
C PRO A 202 -13.52 18.81 -4.81
N GLN A 203 -13.21 19.53 -5.90
CA GLN A 203 -14.00 19.52 -7.14
C GLN A 203 -13.83 18.18 -7.88
N ARG A 204 -12.61 17.68 -8.03
CA ARG A 204 -12.32 16.38 -8.69
C ARG A 204 -12.84 15.17 -7.90
N LEU A 205 -12.90 15.25 -6.56
CA LEU A 205 -13.57 14.23 -5.75
C LEU A 205 -15.05 14.06 -6.15
N ARG A 206 -15.74 15.15 -6.53
CA ARG A 206 -17.12 15.09 -7.03
C ARG A 206 -17.20 14.45 -8.40
N GLU A 207 -16.23 14.69 -9.28
CA GLU A 207 -16.15 14.04 -10.60
C GLU A 207 -15.97 12.52 -10.47
N ILE A 208 -15.00 12.06 -9.67
CA ILE A 208 -14.74 10.63 -9.41
C ILE A 208 -15.99 9.93 -8.85
N VAL A 209 -16.65 10.54 -7.85
CA VAL A 209 -17.90 9.99 -7.27
C VAL A 209 -19.08 10.03 -8.25
N THR A 210 -19.13 11.02 -9.16
CA THR A 210 -20.21 11.15 -10.15
C THR A 210 -20.06 10.16 -11.30
N VAL A 211 -18.84 9.94 -11.80
CA VAL A 211 -18.53 8.88 -12.78
C VAL A 211 -18.77 7.48 -12.19
N THR A 212 -18.56 7.32 -10.88
CA THR A 212 -18.80 6.06 -10.16
C THR A 212 -20.26 5.86 -9.73
N ARG A 213 -21.22 6.70 -10.16
CA ARG A 213 -22.65 6.35 -10.05
C ARG A 213 -22.98 5.24 -11.05
N PRO A 214 -23.57 4.11 -10.61
CA PRO A 214 -23.87 3.00 -11.51
C PRO A 214 -24.86 3.41 -12.60
N CYS A 215 -24.68 2.89 -13.80
CA CYS A 215 -25.43 3.25 -15.01
C CYS A 215 -26.93 2.89 -14.93
N GLN A 216 -27.73 3.68 -14.20
CA GLN A 216 -29.19 3.62 -14.21
C GLN A 216 -29.77 4.27 -15.49
N ARG A 217 -29.35 3.75 -16.65
CA ARG A 217 -30.00 3.97 -17.95
C ARG A 217 -30.28 2.63 -18.60
N ARG A 218 -31.34 1.95 -18.15
CA ARG A 218 -32.10 1.03 -19.00
C ARG A 218 -32.96 1.89 -19.94
N PRO A 219 -32.72 1.90 -21.26
CA PRO A 219 -33.68 2.47 -22.19
C PRO A 219 -34.90 1.56 -22.32
N GLY A 220 -36.08 2.15 -22.58
CA GLY A 220 -37.23 1.41 -23.10
C GLY A 220 -38.13 0.68 -22.09
N ARG A 221 -39.04 1.42 -21.46
CA ARG A 221 -40.49 1.09 -21.48
C ARG A 221 -41.30 2.33 -21.07
N ALA A 222 -42.00 2.91 -22.03
CA ALA A 222 -42.89 4.06 -21.78
C ALA A 222 -44.12 3.59 -20.99
N ARG A 223 -44.59 4.43 -20.04
CA ARG A 223 -45.93 4.26 -19.45
C ARG A 223 -46.98 4.65 -20.50
N ARG A 224 -47.92 3.75 -20.79
CA ARG A 224 -49.24 4.11 -21.33
C ARG A 224 -50.27 4.05 -20.20
N PRO A 225 -51.12 5.07 -20.01
CA PRO A 225 -52.35 4.92 -19.25
C PRO A 225 -53.39 4.16 -20.07
N GLY A 226 -54.24 3.35 -19.43
CA GLY A 226 -55.31 2.61 -20.09
C GLY A 226 -56.17 1.86 -19.08
N LEU A 227 -57.50 1.96 -19.23
CA LEU A 227 -58.50 1.34 -18.36
C LEU A 227 -58.72 -0.14 -18.72
N GLY A 228 -59.21 -0.94 -17.77
CA GLY A 228 -59.68 -2.32 -18.02
C GLY A 228 -60.02 -3.08 -16.74
N HIS A 229 -61.28 -3.48 -16.56
CA HIS A 229 -61.73 -4.29 -15.42
C HIS A 229 -61.46 -5.79 -15.63
N VAL A 230 -61.21 -6.54 -14.54
CA VAL A 230 -61.85 -7.84 -14.29
C VAL A 230 -62.19 -7.98 -12.79
N ARG A 231 -63.28 -8.69 -12.49
CA ARG A 231 -63.78 -9.16 -11.17
C ARG A 231 -62.91 -10.34 -10.63
N ALA A 232 -63.09 -10.94 -9.45
CA ALA A 232 -63.58 -10.54 -8.11
C ALA A 232 -63.37 -11.76 -7.16
N ALA A 233 -63.93 -11.70 -5.94
CA ALA A 233 -63.89 -12.72 -4.86
C ALA A 233 -62.51 -12.90 -4.16
N GLY A 234 -62.46 -13.20 -2.85
CA GLY A 234 -63.55 -13.21 -1.88
C GLY A 234 -63.09 -13.67 -0.49
N GLY A 235 -63.61 -13.04 0.58
CA GLY A 235 -63.30 -13.38 1.97
C GLY A 235 -64.04 -12.45 2.94
N ARG A 236 -64.44 -12.93 4.12
CA ARG A 236 -65.25 -12.19 5.10
C ARG A 236 -64.58 -12.14 6.48
N GLY A 237 -64.94 -11.11 7.25
CA GLY A 237 -64.61 -10.98 8.68
C GLY A 237 -63.31 -10.20 8.94
N GLY A 238 -63.19 -9.41 10.01
CA GLY A 238 -64.20 -9.06 11.03
C GLY A 238 -63.62 -9.17 12.45
N GLY A 239 -63.74 -8.10 13.24
CA GLY A 239 -63.27 -8.06 14.63
C GLY A 239 -62.75 -6.69 15.03
N GLN A 240 -63.19 -6.20 16.19
CA GLN A 240 -62.67 -5.00 16.84
C GLN A 240 -61.83 -5.41 18.05
N ALA A 241 -60.77 -4.66 18.36
CA ALA A 241 -60.34 -4.37 19.74
C ALA A 241 -59.24 -3.29 19.74
N ALA A 242 -59.26 -2.42 20.75
CA ALA A 242 -58.11 -1.62 21.16
C ALA A 242 -57.61 -2.15 22.51
N VAL A 243 -56.35 -1.86 22.90
CA VAL A 243 -55.93 -1.74 24.31
C VAL A 243 -54.50 -1.14 24.39
N HIS A 244 -54.33 -0.16 25.28
CA HIS A 244 -53.06 0.42 25.75
C HIS A 244 -52.74 -0.19 27.15
N PRO A 245 -51.50 -0.13 27.72
CA PRO A 245 -50.61 1.04 27.79
C PRO A 245 -49.27 0.78 27.02
N ALA A 246 -48.01 0.90 27.47
CA ALA A 246 -47.39 1.36 28.72
C ALA A 246 -45.94 1.84 28.52
N ARG A 247 -45.25 2.19 29.64
CA ARG A 247 -43.79 2.41 29.75
C ARG A 247 -43.24 1.54 30.89
N PRO A 248 -41.92 1.26 30.92
CA PRO A 248 -41.05 2.09 31.78
C PRO A 248 -39.68 2.43 31.14
N GLY A 249 -38.89 3.25 31.84
CA GLY A 249 -37.43 3.40 31.65
C GLY A 249 -36.75 3.39 33.03
N PRO A 250 -35.65 4.11 33.28
CA PRO A 250 -34.52 4.44 32.39
C PRO A 250 -33.15 3.99 32.98
N GLY A 251 -32.12 3.80 32.14
CA GLY A 251 -30.82 3.23 32.55
C GLY A 251 -29.60 4.16 32.41
N ARG A 252 -29.23 4.81 33.52
CA ARG A 252 -27.91 5.39 33.91
C ARG A 252 -26.93 5.94 32.85
N GLN A 253 -26.56 7.22 33.02
CA GLN A 253 -25.36 7.83 32.46
C GLN A 253 -24.10 7.46 33.26
N SER A 254 -22.91 7.64 32.67
CA SER A 254 -21.63 7.67 33.38
C SER A 254 -20.83 8.93 33.01
N ARG A 255 -20.11 9.51 33.98
CA ARG A 255 -19.20 10.66 33.85
C ARG A 255 -17.96 10.39 34.73
N ALA A 256 -16.75 10.66 34.23
CA ALA A 256 -15.54 10.68 35.06
C ALA A 256 -14.41 11.51 34.42
N HIS A 257 -14.05 12.64 35.04
CA HIS A 257 -12.79 13.43 34.92
C HIS A 257 -12.95 14.74 35.72
N PRO A 258 -11.87 15.50 36.07
CA PRO A 258 -10.43 15.23 35.94
C PRO A 258 -9.60 15.55 37.23
N ALA A 259 -8.26 15.60 37.10
CA ALA A 259 -7.27 16.30 37.96
C ALA A 259 -6.98 15.69 39.37
N ASP A 260 -5.88 16.01 40.09
CA ASP A 260 -4.74 16.93 39.81
C ASP A 260 -3.45 16.57 40.60
N GLY A 261 -2.30 17.16 40.22
CA GLY A 261 -1.06 17.30 41.03
C GLY A 261 -0.18 16.04 41.25
N THR A 262 1.09 16.13 41.67
CA THR A 262 2.06 17.25 41.80
C THR A 262 3.51 16.72 41.63
N ALA A 263 4.54 17.59 41.63
CA ALA A 263 5.89 17.25 41.14
C ALA A 263 7.02 17.28 42.20
N HIS A 264 8.23 16.89 41.75
CA HIS A 264 9.51 17.67 41.81
C HIS A 264 10.72 17.04 42.56
N ARG A 265 11.94 17.34 42.04
CA ARG A 265 13.30 17.08 42.59
C ARG A 265 13.78 15.60 42.62
N THR A 266 15.08 15.25 42.47
CA THR A 266 16.32 16.03 42.23
C THR A 266 17.40 15.14 41.58
N GLY A 267 18.31 15.71 40.77
CA GLY A 267 19.54 15.04 40.32
C GLY A 267 20.41 15.95 39.41
N ARG A 268 21.71 16.08 39.69
CA ARG A 268 22.65 16.95 38.96
C ARG A 268 23.99 16.23 38.74
N ARG A 269 24.76 16.72 37.75
CA ARG A 269 26.14 16.36 37.36
C ARG A 269 26.23 15.12 36.44
N GLY A 270 27.18 15.03 35.50
CA GLY A 270 28.35 15.91 35.27
C GLY A 270 28.77 16.03 33.79
N VAL A 271 29.77 16.90 33.54
CA VAL A 271 30.29 17.27 32.22
C VAL A 271 31.54 16.45 31.88
N ALA A 272 31.69 16.04 30.62
CA ALA A 272 32.99 15.66 30.05
C ALA A 272 33.05 15.91 28.53
N CYS A 273 33.75 16.96 28.11
CA CYS A 273 34.18 17.14 26.72
C CYS A 273 35.65 16.74 26.57
N ARG A 274 35.98 15.88 25.60
CA ARG A 274 37.30 15.70 24.95
C ARG A 274 37.05 14.92 23.65
N ALA A 275 37.32 15.49 22.48
CA ALA A 275 38.60 15.88 21.88
C ALA A 275 39.19 14.75 21.02
N THR A 276 39.13 14.93 19.71
CA THR A 276 39.72 14.05 18.69
C THR A 276 41.20 14.36 18.48
N PRO A 277 42.03 13.36 18.16
CA PRO A 277 43.34 13.57 17.54
C PRO A 277 43.24 13.44 16.00
N ARG A 278 43.72 14.45 15.27
CA ARG A 278 44.13 14.26 13.87
C ARG A 278 45.49 13.57 13.83
N ARG A 279 45.76 12.80 12.78
CA ARG A 279 47.11 12.59 12.25
C ARG A 279 47.08 12.69 10.73
N ASP A 280 48.00 13.49 10.21
CA ASP A 280 48.25 13.73 8.78
C ASP A 280 49.44 12.85 8.29
N PRO A 281 49.73 12.76 6.97
CA PRO A 281 50.33 11.57 6.39
C PRO A 281 51.86 11.58 6.22
N ALA A 282 52.40 10.39 5.95
CA ALA A 282 53.63 10.11 5.22
C ALA A 282 53.23 9.11 4.10
N ALA A 283 53.67 9.20 2.84
CA ALA A 283 55.04 9.15 2.33
C ALA A 283 55.77 7.86 2.81
N GLY A 284 56.05 6.86 1.98
CA GLY A 284 55.76 6.63 0.55
C GLY A 284 56.84 5.73 -0.06
N ASP A 285 56.58 4.99 -1.14
CA ASP A 285 57.62 4.39 -2.00
C ASP A 285 57.06 3.80 -3.31
N LEU A 286 57.94 3.54 -4.29
CA LEU A 286 57.62 2.97 -5.61
C LEU A 286 57.86 1.44 -5.67
N PRO A 287 57.18 0.71 -6.58
CA PRO A 287 57.50 -0.69 -6.88
C PRO A 287 58.68 -0.83 -7.87
N PRO A 288 59.50 -1.89 -7.77
CA PRO A 288 60.36 -2.36 -8.86
C PRO A 288 59.55 -3.17 -9.90
N SER A 289 60.22 -3.50 -11.01
CA SER A 289 59.69 -4.17 -12.22
C SER A 289 59.30 -5.64 -12.04
#